data_AF-A0A6F9D069-F1
#
_entry.id   AF-A0A6F9D069-F1
#
_cell.length_a   1.000
_cell.length_b   1.000
_cell.length_c   1.000
_cell.angle_alpha   90.00
_cell.angle_beta   90.00
_cell.angle_gamma   90.00
#
_symmetry.space_group_name_H-M   'P 1'
#
loop_
_entity.id
_entity.type
_entity.pdbx_description
1 polymer ?
#
loop_
_entity_poly.entity_id
_entity_poly.type
_entity_poly.pdbx_seq_one_letter_code
_entity_poly.pdbx_strand_id
1 'polypeptide(L)'
;MSVSRTIVMPIAHEFSPDMVLVSSGFDAVKGHPAPLGGYKVSAKSVLERRPSRNAVLSLQRVIQAQGEYWRSLRVVSHTVDQSYLQAQGQSLRRNLEDHNDTVTHRDELMEGDSDSM
;
A
#
# COMPACT_ATOMS: atom_id res chain seq x y z
N MET A 1 0.33 7.92 -1.42
CA MET A 1 0.10 6.53 -1.84
C MET A 1 0.09 6.53 -3.35
N SER A 2 0.82 5.60 -3.97
CA SER A 2 0.91 5.47 -5.42
C SER A 2 -0.02 4.37 -5.90
N VAL A 3 -0.43 4.43 -7.17
CA VAL A 3 -1.21 3.37 -7.86
C VAL A 3 -0.62 1.98 -7.59
N SER A 4 0.72 1.88 -7.60
CA SER A 4 1.41 0.62 -7.38
C SER A 4 1.07 -0.01 -6.02
N ARG A 5 1.02 0.77 -4.93
CA ARG A 5 0.79 0.23 -3.58
C ARG A 5 -0.69 -0.07 -3.31
N THR A 6 -1.59 0.70 -3.94
CA THR A 6 -3.03 0.61 -3.66
C THR A 6 -3.76 -0.35 -4.60
N ILE A 7 -3.27 -0.56 -5.82
CA ILE A 7 -3.96 -1.38 -6.82
C ILE A 7 -3.06 -2.52 -7.30
N VAL A 8 -1.86 -2.19 -7.79
CA VAL A 8 -1.01 -3.19 -8.45
C VAL A 8 -0.52 -4.26 -7.48
N MET A 9 0.08 -3.88 -6.35
CA MET A 9 0.65 -4.84 -5.39
C MET A 9 -0.42 -5.72 -4.72
N PRO A 10 -1.57 -5.19 -4.25
CA PRO A 10 -2.62 -6.05 -3.67
C PRO A 10 -3.16 -7.07 -4.66
N ILE A 11 -3.45 -6.65 -5.90
CA ILE A 11 -3.92 -7.57 -6.95
C ILE A 11 -2.84 -8.57 -7.34
N ALA A 12 -1.60 -8.13 -7.54
CA ALA A 12 -0.50 -9.04 -7.92
C ALA A 12 -0.24 -10.10 -6.85
N HIS A 13 -0.34 -9.73 -5.56
CA HIS A 13 -0.22 -10.68 -4.47
C HIS A 13 -1.41 -11.65 -4.39
N GLU A 14 -2.64 -11.18 -4.62
CA GLU A 14 -3.84 -12.04 -4.65
C GLU A 14 -3.84 -12.97 -5.87
N PHE A 15 -3.36 -12.50 -7.01
CA PHE A 15 -3.24 -13.28 -8.25
C PHE A 15 -2.09 -14.30 -8.20
N SER A 16 -1.02 -14.00 -7.47
CA SER A 16 0.16 -14.85 -7.29
C SER A 16 0.71 -15.43 -8.62
N PRO A 17 1.14 -14.58 -9.56
CA PRO A 17 1.59 -15.04 -10.87
C PRO A 17 2.93 -15.79 -10.80
N ASP A 18 3.08 -16.84 -11.60
CA ASP A 18 4.36 -17.55 -11.81
C ASP A 18 5.34 -16.73 -12.67
N MET A 19 4.83 -15.81 -13.49
CA MET A 19 5.62 -14.95 -14.38
C MET A 19 5.00 -13.56 -14.46
N VAL A 20 5.86 -12.53 -14.48
CA VAL A 20 5.46 -11.13 -14.64
C VAL A 20 6.05 -10.55 -15.92
N LEU A 21 5.19 -10.07 -16.81
CA LEU A 21 5.59 -9.30 -18.00
C LEU A 21 5.29 -7.82 -17.76
N VAL A 22 6.27 -6.96 -18.00
CA VAL A 22 6.14 -5.50 -17.82
C VAL A 22 6.26 -4.81 -19.18
N SER A 23 5.19 -4.15 -19.62
CA SER A 23 5.27 -3.21 -20.74
C SER A 23 5.89 -1.90 -20.25
N SER A 24 7.18 -1.69 -20.51
CA SER A 24 7.99 -0.60 -19.96
C SER A 24 8.03 0.65 -20.85
N GLY A 25 6.89 1.34 -20.97
CA GLY A 25 6.83 2.67 -21.59
C GLY A 25 7.56 3.74 -20.75
N PHE A 26 8.33 4.63 -21.40
CA PHE A 26 9.08 5.73 -20.75
C PHE A 26 8.50 7.13 -21.02
N ASP A 27 7.38 7.21 -21.72
CA ASP A 27 6.67 8.43 -22.11
C ASP A 27 6.08 9.22 -20.92
N ALA A 28 5.86 8.57 -19.78
CA ALA A 28 5.40 9.22 -18.55
C ALA A 28 6.49 10.04 -17.82
N VAL A 29 7.77 9.88 -18.19
CA VAL A 29 8.88 10.64 -17.61
C VAL A 29 8.83 12.10 -18.07
N LYS A 30 9.22 13.02 -17.18
CA LYS A 30 9.33 14.45 -17.50
C LYS A 30 10.17 14.67 -18.77
N GLY A 31 9.64 15.42 -19.72
CA GLY A 31 10.34 15.77 -20.97
C GLY A 31 9.51 15.52 -22.22
N HIS A 32 8.47 14.69 -22.12
CA HIS A 32 7.56 14.43 -23.24
C HIS A 32 6.46 15.50 -23.32
N PRO A 33 6.15 16.02 -24.52
CA PRO A 33 5.07 16.98 -24.71
C PRO A 33 3.70 16.34 -24.40
N ALA A 34 2.69 17.17 -24.15
CA ALA A 34 1.35 16.71 -23.76
C ALA A 34 0.73 15.62 -24.68
N PRO A 35 0.91 15.64 -26.02
CA PRO A 35 0.37 14.60 -26.89
C PRO A 35 1.04 13.22 -26.73
N LEU A 36 2.26 13.16 -26.21
CA LEU A 36 3.05 11.92 -26.10
C LEU A 36 3.12 11.38 -24.68
N GLY A 37 2.91 12.22 -23.67
CA GLY A 37 3.01 11.79 -22.28
C GLY A 37 2.54 12.87 -21.33
N GLY A 38 3.09 14.08 -21.39
CA GLY A 38 2.66 15.23 -20.57
C GLY A 38 2.79 15.04 -19.04
N TYR A 39 3.05 13.81 -18.57
CA TYR A 39 3.28 13.47 -17.20
C TYR A 39 4.69 13.89 -16.77
N LYS A 40 4.84 14.13 -15.47
CA LYS A 40 6.09 14.54 -14.85
C LYS A 40 6.47 13.56 -13.76
N VAL A 41 6.49 12.28 -14.11
CA VAL A 41 6.87 11.22 -13.16
C VAL A 41 8.37 11.33 -12.89
N SER A 42 8.72 11.43 -11.62
CA SER A 42 10.09 11.27 -11.11
C SER A 42 10.06 10.46 -9.81
N ALA A 43 11.13 9.71 -9.53
CA ALA A 43 11.24 8.90 -8.31
C ALA A 43 10.95 9.73 -7.04
N LYS A 44 11.50 10.94 -6.97
CA LYS A 44 11.25 11.88 -5.86
C LYS A 44 9.78 12.29 -5.75
N SER A 45 9.12 12.59 -6.87
CA SER A 45 7.72 13.05 -6.86
C SER A 45 6.73 12.00 -6.35
N VAL A 46 7.05 10.71 -6.51
CA VAL A 46 6.21 9.58 -6.07
C VAL A 46 6.32 9.35 -4.57
N LEU A 47 7.46 9.67 -3.95
CA LEU A 47 7.75 9.42 -2.54
C LEU A 47 7.19 10.50 -1.60
N GLU A 48 7.25 11.77 -2.00
CA GLU A 48 7.00 12.89 -1.08
C GLU A 48 5.58 13.47 -1.17
N ARG A 49 4.91 13.34 -2.32
CA ARG A 49 3.66 14.06 -2.57
C ARG A 49 2.42 13.24 -2.22
N ARG A 50 1.40 13.89 -1.66
CA ARG A 50 0.04 13.35 -1.68
C ARG A 50 -0.44 13.26 -3.15
N PRO A 51 -1.16 12.19 -3.52
CA PRO A 51 -1.80 12.12 -4.81
C PRO A 51 -2.75 13.31 -5.00
N SER A 52 -2.84 13.83 -6.23
CA SER A 52 -3.78 14.91 -6.53
C SER A 52 -5.23 14.41 -6.41
N ARG A 53 -6.18 15.33 -6.22
CA ARG A 53 -7.62 14.98 -6.15
C ARG A 53 -8.08 14.15 -7.35
N ASN A 54 -7.59 14.46 -8.55
CA ASN A 54 -7.92 13.69 -9.74
C ASN A 54 -7.38 12.25 -9.65
N ALA A 55 -6.16 12.07 -9.16
CA ALA A 55 -5.59 10.73 -8.97
C ALA A 55 -6.37 9.92 -7.92
N VAL A 56 -6.77 10.55 -6.81
CA VAL A 56 -7.63 9.92 -5.80
C VAL A 56 -8.95 9.47 -6.39
N LEU A 57 -9.66 10.35 -7.10
CA LEU A 57 -10.96 10.05 -7.70
C LEU A 57 -10.84 8.92 -8.74
N SER A 58 -9.78 8.95 -9.56
CA SER A 58 -9.48 7.85 -10.50
C SER A 58 -9.27 6.53 -9.77
N LEU A 59 -8.46 6.53 -8.70
CA LEU A 59 -8.20 5.32 -7.90
C LEU A 59 -9.48 4.79 -7.24
N GLN A 60 -10.30 5.66 -6.65
CA GLN A 60 -11.60 5.29 -6.07
C GLN A 60 -12.51 4.64 -7.11
N ARG A 61 -12.53 5.16 -8.34
CA ARG A 61 -13.33 4.58 -9.42
C ARG A 61 -12.84 3.21 -9.86
N VAL A 62 -11.53 3.00 -9.92
CA VAL A 62 -10.96 1.67 -10.21
C VAL A 62 -11.29 0.69 -9.09
N ILE A 63 -11.15 1.08 -7.83
CA ILE A 63 -11.50 0.24 -6.68
C ILE A 63 -12.98 -0.10 -6.68
N GLN A 64 -13.85 0.85 -7.03
CA GLN A 64 -15.29 0.60 -7.14
C GLN A 64 -15.61 -0.42 -8.24
N ALA A 65 -14.99 -0.29 -9.41
CA ALA A 65 -15.23 -1.19 -10.53
C ALA A 65 -14.63 -2.58 -10.33
N GLN A 66 -13.48 -2.68 -9.67
CA GLN A 66 -12.70 -3.92 -9.55
C GLN A 66 -12.86 -4.60 -8.18
N GLY A 67 -13.43 -3.92 -7.19
CA GLY A 67 -13.62 -4.47 -5.84
C GLY A 67 -14.57 -5.65 -5.77
N GLU A 68 -15.42 -5.87 -6.77
CA GLU A 68 -16.24 -7.09 -6.89
C GLU A 68 -15.41 -8.34 -7.17
N TYR A 69 -14.29 -8.18 -7.88
CA TYR A 69 -13.44 -9.28 -8.29
C TYR A 69 -12.26 -9.52 -7.33
N TRP A 70 -11.75 -8.45 -6.71
CA TRP A 70 -10.56 -8.51 -5.87
C TRP A 70 -10.88 -8.07 -4.45
N ARG A 71 -10.80 -9.01 -3.49
CA ARG A 71 -11.07 -8.67 -2.07
C ARG A 71 -10.02 -7.73 -1.50
N SER A 72 -8.77 -7.87 -1.94
CA SER A 72 -7.65 -7.02 -1.52
C SER A 72 -7.89 -5.53 -1.80
N LEU A 73 -8.62 -5.19 -2.88
CA LEU A 73 -8.96 -3.81 -3.23
C LEU A 73 -9.97 -3.17 -2.27
N ARG A 74 -10.87 -3.97 -1.66
CA ARG A 74 -11.84 -3.46 -0.68
C ARG A 74 -11.14 -2.99 0.58
N VAL A 75 -10.12 -3.75 1.02
CA VAL A 75 -9.36 -3.47 2.24
C VAL A 75 -8.57 -2.17 2.13
N VAL A 76 -8.08 -1.82 0.93
CA VAL A 76 -7.22 -0.65 0.72
C VAL A 76 -7.97 0.64 0.35
N SER A 77 -9.29 0.58 0.15
CA SER A 77 -10.13 1.72 -0.26
C SER A 77 -9.95 2.98 0.60
N HIS A 78 -9.88 2.81 1.93
CA HIS A 78 -9.75 3.92 2.89
C HIS A 78 -8.34 4.54 2.95
N THR A 79 -7.35 3.96 2.25
CA THR A 79 -5.95 4.39 2.32
C THR A 79 -5.51 5.22 1.11
N VAL A 80 -6.38 5.36 0.10
CA VAL A 80 -6.09 6.02 -1.19
C VAL A 80 -5.61 7.47 -1.03
N ASP A 81 -6.12 8.18 -0.02
CA ASP A 81 -5.82 9.60 0.25
C ASP A 81 -4.50 9.84 0.99
N GLN A 82 -3.88 8.81 1.55
CA GLN A 82 -2.69 8.94 2.37
C GLN A 82 -1.44 9.23 1.51
N SER A 83 -0.42 9.92 2.03
CA SER A 83 0.90 9.97 1.40
C SER A 83 1.71 8.69 1.65
N TYR A 84 2.82 8.47 0.92
CA TYR A 84 3.68 7.30 1.16
C TYR A 84 4.24 7.28 2.60
N LEU A 85 4.72 8.43 3.10
CA LEU A 85 5.25 8.55 4.46
C LEU A 85 4.19 8.26 5.53
N GLN A 86 2.95 8.73 5.35
CA GLN A 86 1.85 8.43 6.28
C GLN A 86 1.52 6.94 6.33
N ALA A 87 1.56 6.28 5.17
CA ALA A 87 1.32 4.86 5.07
C ALA A 87 2.46 3.98 5.61
N GLN A 88 3.70 4.40 5.39
CA GLN A 88 4.88 3.72 5.94
C GLN A 88 4.88 3.78 7.47
N GLY A 89 4.52 4.94 8.05
CA GLY A 89 4.37 5.09 9.50
C GLY A 89 3.31 4.17 10.10
N GLN A 90 2.16 3.99 9.43
CA GLN A 90 1.12 3.05 9.89
C GLN A 90 1.56 1.59 9.80
N SER A 91 2.32 1.21 8.77
CA SER A 91 2.86 -0.14 8.62
C SER A 91 3.90 -0.46 9.70
N LEU A 92 4.74 0.51 10.06
CA LEU A 92 5.73 0.37 11.14
C LEU A 92 5.05 0.33 12.51
N ARG A 93 4.01 1.13 12.73
CA ARG A 93 3.23 1.12 13.98
C ARG A 93 2.52 -0.21 14.20
N ARG A 94 1.83 -0.77 13.18
CA ARG A 94 1.21 -2.10 13.30
C ARG A 94 2.23 -3.18 13.64
N ASN A 95 3.39 -3.19 12.97
CA ASN A 95 4.44 -4.15 13.29
C ASN A 95 4.94 -4.00 14.73
N LEU A 96 4.98 -2.78 15.28
CA LEU A 96 5.40 -2.54 16.65
C LEU A 96 4.33 -3.01 17.67
N GLU A 97 3.05 -2.81 17.35
CA GLU A 97 1.91 -3.25 18.15
C GLU A 97 1.84 -4.79 18.17
N ASP A 98 2.01 -5.47 17.02
CA ASP A 98 2.05 -6.94 16.94
C ASP A 98 3.24 -7.55 17.74
N HIS A 99 4.38 -6.87 17.79
CA HIS A 99 5.53 -7.31 18.60
C HIS A 99 5.33 -7.08 20.10
N ASN A 100 4.58 -6.05 20.49
CA ASN A 100 4.34 -5.75 21.90
C ASN A 100 3.33 -6.74 22.50
N ASP A 101 2.28 -7.08 21.76
CA ASP A 101 1.27 -8.07 22.19
C ASP A 101 1.87 -9.46 22.40
N THR A 102 2.89 -9.82 21.61
CA THR A 102 3.60 -11.11 21.75
C THR A 102 4.47 -11.16 23.01
N VAL A 103 4.99 -10.02 23.47
CA VAL A 103 5.82 -9.93 24.69
C VAL A 103 4.92 -9.91 25.92
N THR A 104 3.84 -9.12 25.91
CA THR A 104 2.90 -9.04 27.04
C THR A 104 2.23 -10.38 27.34
N HIS A 105 1.88 -11.16 26.30
CA HIS A 105 1.26 -12.48 26.49
C HIS A 105 2.22 -13.54 27.07
N ARG A 106 3.54 -13.32 27.00
CA ARG A 106 4.58 -14.27 27.45
C ARG A 106 4.98 -14.03 28.89
N ASP A 107 4.90 -12.78 29.35
CA ASP A 107 5.19 -12.41 30.74
C ASP A 107 4.05 -12.83 31.70
N GLU A 108 2.79 -12.83 31.25
CA GLU A 108 1.64 -13.27 32.06
C GLU A 108 1.59 -14.80 32.33
N LEU A 109 2.36 -15.61 31.60
CA LEU A 109 2.44 -17.06 31.80
C LEU A 109 3.53 -17.50 32.80
N MET A 110 4.32 -16.55 33.33
CA MET A 110 5.44 -16.85 34.24
C MET A 110 5.22 -16.38 35.68
N GLU A 111 4.04 -15.82 36.02
CA GLU A 111 3.72 -15.36 37.39
C GLU A 111 2.74 -16.28 38.16
N GLY A 112 2.36 -17.44 37.61
CA GLY A 112 1.32 -18.31 38.18
C GLY A 112 1.79 -19.47 39.06
N ASP A 113 3.03 -19.93 38.96
CA ASP A 113 3.48 -21.17 39.63
C ASP A 113 4.62 -20.88 40.62
N SER A 114 4.27 -20.27 41.74
CA SER A 114 5.12 -20.24 42.94
C SER A 114 4.26 -20.42 44.19
N ASP A 115 3.46 -21.49 44.22
CA ASP A 115 2.80 -21.95 45.44
C ASP A 115 2.60 -23.48 45.41
N SER A 116 3.71 -24.23 45.53
CA SER A 116 3.71 -25.63 46.00
C SER A 116 5.13 -26.15 46.17
N MET A 117 5.70 -25.94 47.36
CA MET A 117 6.31 -26.97 48.21
C MET A 117 6.81 -26.37 49.51
#